data_AF-A0A1Y5P0D5-F1
#
_entry.id   AF-A0A1Y5P0D5-F1
#
_cell.length_a   1.000
_cell.length_b   1.000
_cell.length_c   1.000
_cell.angle_alpha   90.00
_cell.angle_beta   90.00
_cell.angle_gamma   90.00
#
_symmetry.space_group_name_H-M   'P 1'
#
loop_
_entity.id
_entity.type
_entity.pdbx_description
1 polymer ?
#
loop_
_entity_poly.entity_id
_entity_poly.type
_entity_poly.pdbx_seq_one_letter_code
_entity_poly.pdbx_strand_id
1 'polypeptide(L)' 'MPIPGTRRRSRLDENAAATTIALSADDIADLDGLAARVGVAGDRYDANGMAAVGL' A
#
# COMPACT_ATOMS: atom_id res chain seq x y z
N MET A 1 3.32 -7.81 -4.54
CA MET A 1 1.95 -7.59 -5.03
C MET A 1 1.04 -7.28 -3.85
N PRO A 2 0.35 -6.12 -3.82
CA PRO A 2 -0.61 -5.81 -2.76
C PRO A 2 -1.91 -6.61 -2.93
N ILE A 3 -2.53 -7.02 -1.82
CA ILE A 3 -3.82 -7.74 -1.80
C ILE A 3 -4.79 -6.99 -0.88
N PRO A 4 -5.25 -5.78 -1.26
CA PRO A 4 -6.06 -4.94 -0.38
C PRO A 4 -7.43 -5.58 -0.14
N GLY A 5 -7.72 -5.95 1.11
CA GLY A 5 -8.99 -6.54 1.51
C GLY A 5 -10.04 -5.50 1.89
N THR A 6 -11.29 -5.72 1.49
CA THR A 6 -12.44 -4.89 1.89
C THR A 6 -13.73 -5.72 1.91
N ARG A 7 -14.69 -5.33 2.75
CA ARG A 7 -16.05 -5.91 2.78
C ARG A 7 -17.06 -5.09 1.97
N ARG A 8 -16.69 -3.89 1.52
CA ARG A 8 -17.57 -2.97 0.79
C ARG A 8 -17.36 -3.15 -0.71
N ARG A 9 -18.44 -3.44 -1.45
CA ARG A 9 -18.40 -3.65 -2.90
C ARG A 9 -17.81 -2.45 -3.65
N SER A 10 -18.25 -1.23 -3.31
CA SER A 10 -17.70 -0.01 -3.94
C SER A 10 -16.19 0.13 -3.80
N ARG A 11 -15.60 -0.34 -2.69
CA ARG A 11 -14.15 -0.31 -2.48
C ARG A 11 -13.43 -1.43 -3.22
N LEU A 12 -14.10 -2.55 -3.46
CA LEU A 12 -13.55 -3.61 -4.30
C LEU A 12 -13.39 -3.10 -5.73
N ASP A 13 -14.44 -2.44 -6.25
CA ASP A 13 -14.45 -1.88 -7.60
C ASP A 13 -13.38 -0.78 -7.76
N GLU A 14 -13.26 0.11 -6.77
CA GLU A 14 -12.21 1.14 -6.72
C GLU A 14 -10.80 0.55 -6.71
N ASN A 15 -10.54 -0.45 -5.85
CA ASN A 15 -9.24 -1.11 -5.77
C ASN A 15 -8.87 -1.85 -7.08
N ALA A 16 -9.85 -2.45 -7.75
CA ALA A 16 -9.64 -3.12 -9.03
C ALA A 16 -9.30 -2.11 -10.14
N ALA A 17 -10.02 -0.98 -10.18
CA ALA A 17 -9.79 0.09 -11.13
C ALA A 17 -8.42 0.77 -10.96
N ALA A 18 -7.82 0.74 -9.77
CA ALA A 18 -6.51 1.33 -9.52
C ALA A 18 -5.39 0.80 -10.44
N THR A 19 -5.54 -0.44 -10.94
CA THR A 19 -4.57 -1.06 -11.86
C THR A 19 -4.47 -0.37 -13.21
N THR A 20 -5.47 0.44 -13.59
CA THR A 20 -5.51 1.15 -14.87
C THR A 20 -5.02 2.60 -14.78
N ILE A 21 -4.64 3.06 -13.58
CA ILE A 21 -4.17 4.42 -13.37
C ILE A 21 -2.70 4.51 -13.78
N ALA A 22 -2.41 5.36 -14.76
CA ALA A 22 -1.04 5.73 -15.10
C ALA A 22 -0.60 6.90 -14.21
N LEU A 23 0.56 6.74 -13.57
CA LEU A 23 1.22 7.82 -12.85
C LEU A 23 2.33 8.41 -13.72
N SER A 24 2.44 9.74 -13.69
CA SER A 24 3.58 10.42 -14.31
C SER A 24 4.87 10.22 -13.50
N ALA A 25 6.00 10.59 -14.07
CA ALA A 25 7.28 10.55 -13.35
C ALA A 25 7.28 11.50 -12.14
N ASP A 26 6.60 12.65 -12.26
CA ASP A 26 6.49 13.63 -11.17
C ASP A 26 5.61 13.09 -10.04
N ASP A 27 4.49 12.42 -10.36
CA ASP A 27 3.64 11.77 -9.36
C ASP A 27 4.42 10.72 -8.56
N ILE A 28 5.23 9.91 -9.24
CA ILE A 28 6.08 8.89 -8.60
C ILE A 28 7.09 9.56 -7.68
N ALA A 29 7.80 10.59 -8.16
CA ALA A 29 8.80 11.31 -7.38
C ALA A 29 8.19 11.97 -6.13
N ASP A 30 7.00 12.52 -6.25
CA ASP A 30 6.27 13.13 -5.15
C ASP A 30 5.84 12.11 -4.09
N LEU A 31 5.35 10.94 -4.52
CA LEU A 31 4.96 9.83 -3.63
C LEU A 31 6.17 9.23 -2.91
N ASP A 32 7.28 9.03 -3.59
CA ASP A 32 8.53 8.55 -2.98
C ASP A 32 9.07 9.55 -1.97
N GLY A 33 9.06 10.84 -2.33
CA GLY A 33 9.44 11.92 -1.41
C GLY A 33 8.51 12.01 -0.20
N LEU A 34 7.21 11.71 -0.35
CA LEU A 34 6.26 11.71 0.75
C LEU A 34 6.61 10.64 1.80
N ALA A 35 6.98 9.44 1.36
CA ALA A 35 7.38 8.35 2.25
C ALA A 35 8.60 8.75 3.11
N ALA A 36 9.56 9.48 2.53
CA ALA A 36 10.71 10.01 3.26
C ALA A 36 10.34 11.13 4.26
N ARG A 37 9.41 12.02 3.89
CA ARG A 37 8.97 13.13 4.74
C ARG A 37 8.15 12.68 5.94
N VAL A 38 7.25 11.72 5.74
CA VAL A 38 6.34 11.24 6.79
C VAL A 38 6.99 10.13 7.62
N GLY A 39 7.87 9.34 7.00
CA GLY A 39 8.45 8.15 7.61
C GLY A 39 7.44 7.02 7.76
N VAL A 40 7.94 5.81 7.98
CA VAL A 40 7.12 4.65 8.38
C VAL A 40 7.48 4.32 9.82
N ALA A 41 6.48 4.33 10.69
CA ALA A 41 6.66 4.03 12.11
C ALA A 41 6.07 2.66 12.46
N GLY A 42 6.84 1.86 13.19
CA GLY A 42 6.44 0.52 13.60
C GLY A 42 6.53 -0.53 12.49
N ASP A 43 6.34 -1.78 12.89
CA ASP A 43 6.39 -2.92 11.98
C ASP A 43 5.03 -3.16 11.31
N ARG A 44 5.05 -3.83 10.14
CA ARG A 44 3.82 -4.17 9.40
C ARG A 44 2.88 -5.07 10.20
N TYR A 45 3.43 -5.95 11.02
CA TYR A 45 2.72 -6.82 11.96
C TYR A 45 3.43 -6.79 13.32
N ASP A 46 2.77 -7.26 14.38
CA ASP A 46 3.47 -7.50 15.64
C ASP A 46 4.49 -8.65 15.49
N ALA A 47 5.32 -8.87 16.51
CA ALA A 47 6.37 -9.89 16.46
C ALA A 47 5.85 -11.29 16.10
N ASN A 48 4.66 -11.65 16.60
CA ASN A 48 4.03 -12.94 16.31
C ASN A 48 3.52 -13.03 14.87
N GLY A 49 2.89 -11.96 14.37
CA GLY A 49 2.42 -11.85 12.99
C GLY A 49 3.57 -11.79 11.98
N MET A 50 4.70 -11.17 12.35
CA MET A 50 5.94 -11.22 11.58
C MET A 50 6.52 -12.65 11.53
N ALA A 51 6.58 -13.36 12.66
CA ALA A 51 7.01 -14.75 12.70
C ALA A 51 6.12 -15.67 11.84
N ALA A 52 4.82 -15.37 11.74
CA ALA A 52 3.88 -16.14 10.93
C ALA A 52 4.06 -15.95 9.41
N VAL A 53 4.69 -14.86 8.95
CA VAL A 53 4.96 -14.62 7.53
C VAL A 53 6.36 -15.10 7.08
N GLY A 54 7.14 -15.70 7.98
CA GLY A 54 8.40 -16.39 7.65
C GLY A 54 9.52 -15.47 7.13
N LEU A 55 9.46 -14.18 7.48
CA LEU A 55 10.47 -13.16 7.18
C LEU A 55 11.22 -12.77 8.46
#